data_AF-A0A9D7ZY23-F1
#
_entry.id   AF-A0A9D7ZY23-F1
#
_cell.length_a   1.000
_cell.length_b   1.000
_cell.length_c   1.000
_cell.angle_alpha   90.00
_cell.angle_beta   90.00
_cell.angle_gamma   90.00
#
_symmetry.space_group_name_H-M   'P 1'
#
loop_
_entity.id
_entity.type
_entity.pdbx_description
1 polymer ?
#
loop_
_entity_poly.entity_id
_entity_poly.type
_entity_poly.pdbx_seq_one_letter_code
_entity_poly.pdbx_strand_id
1 'polypeptide(L)'
;MSKKFLATLMLVVLSLFLGIIDVNAEATLDSNLTISIPCVNVSSNFFQCDLLKYDNSADPTGYYWQLSNNVLAASDDGDCSSVDNNLIITLPTVDVYGSKYSVILNYYPNALDSTGLYWTLGSATPKTNTTFSLSSQNFTSSGIIPLLHACTSTGGSNISPQLSWNNPPQGTASFALIMDDEDSPCGTGDNACKHWGVFNIPSSVNSFQANQDIASISGLTEGKNWEGNIGYAGPCPPNQHTYKFTIYALGSGMPTIGAGVPMTRSQFSNTYASYIIGSATIQGTFTP
;
A
#
# COMPACT_ATOMS: atom_id res chain seq x y z
N MET A 1 4.97 -22.03 37.94
CA MET A 1 5.32 -20.91 37.04
C MET A 1 5.03 -21.37 35.62
N SER A 2 4.11 -20.73 34.91
CA SER A 2 3.76 -21.17 33.56
C SER A 2 4.93 -20.93 32.61
N LYS A 3 5.11 -21.81 31.61
CA LYS A 3 6.14 -21.74 30.56
C LYS A 3 6.25 -20.35 29.89
N LYS A 4 5.23 -19.51 30.07
CA LYS A 4 5.06 -18.15 29.54
C LYS A 4 5.82 -17.03 30.28
N PHE A 5 6.50 -17.26 31.41
CA PHE A 5 7.23 -16.20 32.14
C PHE A 5 8.74 -16.16 31.83
N LEU A 6 9.34 -17.26 31.36
CA LEU A 6 10.77 -17.35 31.01
C LEU A 6 11.09 -16.75 29.63
N ALA A 7 10.17 -16.86 28.67
CA ALA A 7 10.30 -16.23 27.34
C ALA A 7 10.28 -14.68 27.39
N THR A 8 9.79 -14.12 28.49
CA THR A 8 9.56 -12.69 28.69
C THR A 8 10.72 -11.98 29.40
N LEU A 9 11.72 -12.68 29.95
CA LEU A 9 12.74 -12.07 30.82
C LEU A 9 14.18 -12.08 30.25
N MET A 10 14.49 -12.85 29.20
CA MET A 10 15.90 -13.13 28.84
C MET A 10 16.48 -12.39 27.63
N LEU A 11 15.71 -11.59 26.87
CA LEU A 11 16.26 -10.79 25.76
C LEU A 11 16.32 -9.27 26.03
N VAL A 12 16.01 -8.86 27.25
CA VAL A 12 16.38 -7.54 27.78
C VAL A 12 17.75 -7.70 28.44
N VAL A 13 18.85 -7.30 27.76
CA VAL A 13 20.11 -6.70 28.27
C VAL A 13 21.25 -6.82 27.21
N LEU A 14 21.53 -5.72 26.49
CA LEU A 14 22.82 -5.11 26.02
C LEU A 14 24.04 -6.02 25.65
N SER A 15 24.89 -5.76 24.64
CA SER A 15 25.46 -4.51 24.06
C SER A 15 26.34 -4.87 22.82
N LEU A 16 26.48 -4.10 21.73
CA LEU A 16 27.48 -3.04 21.48
C LEU A 16 27.39 -2.59 19.98
N PHE A 17 27.76 -1.34 19.70
CA PHE A 17 27.72 -0.66 18.39
C PHE A 17 28.74 -1.17 17.35
N LEU A 18 28.34 -1.19 16.06
CA LEU A 18 28.94 -0.43 14.95
C LEU A 18 28.08 -0.62 13.67
N GLY A 19 27.91 0.46 12.90
CA GLY A 19 26.89 0.55 11.85
C GLY A 19 27.19 -0.19 10.54
N ILE A 20 26.18 -0.24 9.68
CA ILE A 20 26.17 0.01 8.23
C ILE A 20 24.69 0.19 7.79
N ILE A 21 24.55 0.92 6.69
CA ILE A 21 23.35 1.46 6.01
C ILE A 21 22.76 0.42 5.04
N ASP A 22 21.42 0.28 5.04
CA ASP A 22 20.44 -0.01 3.94
C ASP A 22 20.73 -1.23 3.01
N VAL A 23 19.80 -2.10 2.57
CA VAL A 23 18.52 -1.86 1.87
C VAL A 23 17.77 -3.21 1.80
N ASN A 24 16.44 -3.20 1.95
CA ASN A 24 15.44 -4.28 1.80
C ASN A 24 15.03 -5.02 3.09
N ALA A 25 13.84 -4.73 3.62
CA ALA A 25 13.13 -5.50 4.64
C ALA A 25 12.62 -6.89 4.19
N GLU A 26 13.00 -7.36 3.02
CA GLU A 26 12.51 -8.62 2.48
C GLU A 26 13.23 -9.82 3.12
N ALA A 27 12.46 -10.81 3.55
CA ALA A 27 13.05 -12.10 3.92
C ALA A 27 13.62 -12.79 2.68
N THR A 28 14.67 -13.58 2.86
CA THR A 28 15.27 -14.38 1.78
C THR A 28 15.30 -15.84 2.18
N LEU A 29 15.08 -16.72 1.18
CA LEU A 29 15.26 -18.16 1.33
C LEU A 29 16.47 -18.58 0.50
N ASP A 30 17.54 -19.03 1.16
CA ASP A 30 18.75 -19.46 0.49
C ASP A 30 18.71 -20.95 0.05
N SER A 31 19.78 -21.41 -0.60
CA SER A 31 19.92 -22.79 -1.06
C SER A 31 20.06 -23.83 0.04
N ASN A 32 20.36 -23.42 1.27
CA ASN A 32 20.43 -24.28 2.44
C ASN A 32 19.09 -24.33 3.19
N LEU A 33 18.04 -23.72 2.63
CA LEU A 33 16.76 -23.50 3.30
C LEU A 33 16.90 -22.67 4.58
N THR A 34 17.87 -21.75 4.64
CA THR A 34 17.91 -20.72 5.67
C THR A 34 16.93 -19.62 5.29
N ILE A 35 16.04 -19.26 6.20
CA ILE A 35 15.21 -18.06 6.08
C ILE A 35 15.88 -16.95 6.88
N SER A 36 16.42 -15.95 6.19
CA SER A 36 16.94 -14.73 6.82
C SER A 36 15.86 -13.66 6.82
N ILE A 37 15.50 -13.18 8.00
CA ILE A 37 14.44 -12.19 8.21
C ILE A 37 15.09 -10.90 8.71
N PRO A 38 15.26 -9.88 7.85
CA PRO A 38 16.01 -8.67 8.19
C PRO A 38 15.29 -7.79 9.22
N CYS A 39 13.95 -7.89 9.28
CA CYS A 39 13.15 -7.14 10.24
C CYS A 39 11.94 -7.94 10.72
N VAL A 40 11.86 -8.10 12.04
CA VAL A 40 10.72 -8.66 12.78
C VAL A 40 10.32 -7.66 13.87
N ASN A 41 9.06 -7.19 13.83
CA ASN A 41 8.52 -6.35 14.89
C ASN A 41 7.90 -7.20 15.99
N VAL A 42 8.41 -7.07 17.21
CA VAL A 42 7.84 -7.67 18.42
C VAL A 42 7.68 -6.59 19.48
N SER A 43 6.43 -6.20 19.75
CA SER A 43 6.11 -5.21 20.79
C SER A 43 6.92 -3.91 20.68
N SER A 44 7.00 -3.35 19.46
CA SER A 44 7.74 -2.11 19.17
C SER A 44 9.27 -2.20 19.27
N ASN A 45 9.81 -3.41 19.33
CA ASN A 45 11.24 -3.68 19.15
C ASN A 45 11.45 -4.42 17.83
N PHE A 46 12.53 -4.10 17.13
CA PHE A 46 12.88 -4.69 15.84
C PHE A 46 14.02 -5.67 16.01
N PHE A 47 13.90 -6.83 15.39
CA PHE A 47 14.91 -7.87 15.41
C PHE A 47 15.22 -8.35 14.00
N GLN A 48 16.47 -8.71 13.75
CA GLN A 48 16.85 -9.56 12.63
C GLN A 48 17.00 -11.00 13.14
N CYS A 49 16.46 -11.96 12.41
CA CYS A 49 16.46 -13.36 12.81
C CYS A 49 16.85 -14.29 11.65
N ASP A 50 17.51 -15.40 11.97
CA ASP A 50 17.73 -16.49 11.02
C ASP A 50 17.01 -17.75 11.50
N LEU A 51 16.25 -18.37 10.60
CA LEU A 51 15.63 -19.68 10.81
C LEU A 51 16.37 -20.72 9.97
N LEU A 52 17.02 -21.67 10.63
CA LEU A 52 17.76 -22.75 9.96
C LEU A 52 16.84 -23.95 9.74
N LYS A 53 17.03 -24.67 8.64
CA LYS A 53 16.32 -25.91 8.36
C LYS A 53 16.45 -26.89 9.53
N TYR A 54 15.32 -27.38 10.01
CA TYR A 54 15.22 -28.42 11.03
C TYR A 54 14.77 -29.73 10.37
N ASP A 55 15.56 -30.79 10.50
CA ASP A 55 15.19 -32.10 9.98
C ASP A 55 14.31 -32.85 10.99
N ASN A 56 13.01 -32.92 10.71
CA ASN A 56 12.05 -33.68 11.52
C ASN A 56 11.97 -35.13 11.02
N SER A 57 12.56 -36.07 11.77
CA SER A 57 12.55 -37.49 11.40
C SER A 57 11.14 -38.12 11.38
N ALA A 58 10.18 -37.55 12.10
CA ALA A 58 8.79 -38.04 12.13
C ALA A 58 7.98 -37.59 10.90
N ASP A 59 8.40 -36.51 10.23
CA ASP A 59 7.82 -36.04 8.97
C ASP A 59 8.95 -35.53 8.06
N PRO A 60 9.61 -36.43 7.33
CA PRO A 60 10.72 -36.07 6.44
C PRO A 60 10.27 -35.31 5.19
N THR A 61 8.95 -35.19 4.96
CA THR A 61 8.38 -34.50 3.78
C THR A 61 8.00 -33.05 4.07
N GLY A 62 7.87 -32.68 5.34
CA GLY A 62 7.55 -31.31 5.73
C GLY A 62 8.76 -30.37 5.70
N TYR A 63 8.46 -29.08 5.68
CA TYR A 63 9.46 -28.03 5.82
C TYR A 63 9.38 -27.44 7.22
N TYR A 64 10.49 -27.54 7.94
CA TYR A 64 10.59 -27.09 9.32
C TYR A 64 11.84 -26.23 9.50
N TRP A 65 11.74 -25.25 10.39
CA TRP A 65 12.86 -24.40 10.74
C TRP A 65 12.94 -24.17 12.24
N GLN A 66 14.17 -24.00 12.73
CA GLN A 66 14.50 -23.65 14.10
C GLN A 66 15.10 -22.24 14.15
N LEU A 67 14.72 -21.44 15.14
CA LEU A 67 15.40 -20.17 15.39
C LEU A 67 16.87 -20.42 15.74
N SER A 68 17.79 -19.85 14.97
CA SER A 68 19.22 -19.96 15.21
C SER A 68 19.81 -18.69 15.79
N ASN A 69 19.46 -17.53 15.23
CA ASN A 69 20.00 -16.23 15.63
C ASN A 69 18.88 -15.22 15.77
N ASN A 70 19.02 -14.29 16.73
CA ASN A 70 18.26 -13.06 16.80
C ASN A 70 19.13 -11.91 17.31
N VAL A 71 19.05 -10.76 16.66
CA VAL A 71 19.78 -9.54 17.07
C VAL A 71 18.84 -8.35 17.01
N LEU A 72 19.01 -7.40 17.94
CA LEU A 72 18.27 -6.13 17.89
C LEU A 72 18.67 -5.34 16.64
N ALA A 73 17.68 -4.88 15.88
CA ALA A 73 17.86 -4.08 14.68
C ALA A 73 17.62 -2.59 14.96
N ALA A 74 18.18 -1.72 14.12
CA ALA A 74 18.24 -0.28 14.35
C ALA A 74 17.00 0.51 13.88
N SER A 75 16.13 -0.04 13.02
CA SER A 75 15.06 0.74 12.39
C SER A 75 13.84 -0.06 11.91
N ASP A 76 12.74 0.67 11.76
CA ASP A 76 11.48 0.32 11.09
C ASP A 76 11.59 0.63 9.60
N ASP A 77 11.22 -0.31 8.72
CA ASP A 77 11.20 -0.14 7.25
C ASP A 77 9.77 -0.28 6.68
N GLY A 78 8.73 -0.28 7.52
CA GLY A 78 7.33 -0.30 7.07
C GLY A 78 6.83 -1.63 6.46
N ASP A 79 7.73 -2.54 6.07
CA ASP A 79 7.43 -3.87 5.49
C ASP A 79 7.96 -5.03 6.36
N CYS A 80 8.19 -4.77 7.65
CA CYS A 80 8.72 -5.76 8.60
C CYS A 80 7.80 -6.96 8.80
N SER A 81 8.41 -8.13 9.01
CA SER A 81 7.68 -9.34 9.39
C SER A 81 7.05 -9.19 10.76
N SER A 82 5.89 -9.81 10.98
CA SER A 82 5.18 -9.76 12.25
C SER A 82 5.10 -11.13 12.91
N VAL A 83 5.16 -11.15 14.25
CA VAL A 83 4.89 -12.35 15.05
C VAL A 83 3.68 -12.10 15.94
N ASP A 84 2.66 -12.96 15.85
CA ASP A 84 1.45 -12.84 16.66
C ASP A 84 1.59 -13.50 18.05
N ASN A 85 0.53 -13.38 18.87
CA ASN A 85 0.49 -13.98 20.22
C ASN A 85 0.48 -15.52 20.22
N ASN A 86 0.26 -16.14 19.06
CA ASN A 86 0.32 -17.59 18.85
C ASN A 86 1.67 -18.02 18.25
N LEU A 87 2.65 -17.11 18.17
CA LEU A 87 3.96 -17.32 17.56
C LEU A 87 3.89 -17.63 16.06
N ILE A 88 2.85 -17.20 15.36
CA ILE A 88 2.78 -17.28 13.90
C ILE A 88 3.61 -16.15 13.30
N ILE A 89 4.55 -16.49 12.41
CA ILE A 89 5.36 -15.51 11.68
C ILE A 89 4.71 -15.25 10.32
N THR A 90 4.43 -13.97 10.03
CA THR A 90 4.01 -13.52 8.70
C THR A 90 5.17 -12.81 8.02
N LEU A 91 5.63 -13.37 6.90
CA LEU A 91 6.65 -12.80 6.03
C LEU A 91 5.95 -12.20 4.81
N PRO A 92 5.74 -10.86 4.76
CA PRO A 92 4.96 -10.23 3.70
C PRO A 92 5.64 -10.31 2.32
N THR A 93 6.97 -10.38 2.32
CA THR A 93 7.79 -10.55 1.12
C THR A 93 8.96 -11.48 1.41
N VAL A 94 8.99 -12.64 0.75
CA VAL A 94 10.12 -13.57 0.72
C VAL A 94 10.63 -13.72 -0.71
N ASP A 95 11.89 -13.41 -0.97
CA ASP A 95 12.54 -13.75 -2.23
C ASP A 95 13.00 -15.21 -2.22
N VAL A 96 12.48 -15.98 -3.17
CA VAL A 96 12.85 -17.37 -3.43
C VAL A 96 13.38 -17.44 -4.86
N TYR A 97 14.70 -17.39 -5.00
CA TYR A 97 15.41 -17.45 -6.28
C TYR A 97 14.87 -16.48 -7.36
N GLY A 98 14.61 -15.23 -6.98
CA GLY A 98 14.10 -14.17 -7.85
C GLY A 98 12.58 -14.11 -7.98
N SER A 99 11.85 -15.01 -7.31
CA SER A 99 10.38 -14.98 -7.22
C SER A 99 9.95 -14.53 -5.83
N LYS A 100 9.02 -13.58 -5.74
CA LYS A 100 8.52 -13.08 -4.46
C LYS A 100 7.31 -13.88 -3.97
N TYR A 101 7.24 -14.15 -2.68
CA TYR A 101 6.15 -14.87 -2.02
C TYR A 101 5.68 -14.13 -0.77
N SER A 102 4.41 -14.29 -0.40
CA SER A 102 3.97 -14.11 0.98
C SER A 102 3.98 -15.48 1.67
N VAL A 103 4.62 -15.55 2.85
CA VAL A 103 4.84 -16.80 3.57
C VAL A 103 4.33 -16.69 5.01
N ILE A 104 3.60 -17.72 5.45
CA ILE A 104 3.16 -17.88 6.84
C ILE A 104 3.87 -19.09 7.42
N LEU A 105 4.52 -18.91 8.57
CA LEU A 105 5.14 -19.98 9.35
C LEU A 105 4.37 -20.20 10.65
N ASN A 106 3.94 -21.43 10.88
CA ASN A 106 3.16 -21.81 12.06
C ASN A 106 4.08 -22.34 13.15
N TYR A 107 3.90 -21.90 14.40
CA TYR A 107 4.64 -22.44 15.52
C TYR A 107 4.44 -23.95 15.66
N TYR A 108 5.55 -24.67 15.75
CA TYR A 108 5.60 -26.12 15.90
C TYR A 108 6.23 -26.48 17.25
N PRO A 109 5.46 -26.97 18.23
CA PRO A 109 6.03 -27.37 19.52
C PRO A 109 6.79 -28.70 19.38
N ASN A 110 8.11 -28.67 19.57
CA ASN A 110 8.93 -29.89 19.59
C ASN A 110 8.94 -30.49 21.00
N ALA A 111 8.44 -31.73 21.15
CA ALA A 111 8.43 -32.42 22.44
C ALA A 111 9.81 -32.90 22.90
N LEU A 112 10.75 -33.10 21.96
CA LEU A 112 12.10 -33.58 22.24
C LEU A 112 13.07 -32.45 22.60
N ASP A 113 12.77 -31.22 22.17
CA ASP A 113 13.49 -30.01 22.56
C ASP A 113 12.47 -28.93 22.95
N SER A 114 12.15 -28.90 24.25
CA SER A 114 11.22 -27.90 24.80
C SER A 114 11.82 -26.49 24.95
N THR A 115 13.11 -26.32 24.65
CA THR A 115 13.82 -25.05 24.75
C THR A 115 13.95 -24.34 23.40
N GLY A 116 13.91 -25.09 22.31
CA GLY A 116 13.91 -24.57 20.95
C GLY A 116 12.56 -23.97 20.53
N LEU A 117 12.62 -22.95 19.68
CA LEU A 117 11.47 -22.46 18.93
C LEU A 117 11.56 -23.00 17.51
N TYR A 118 10.49 -23.65 17.07
CA TYR A 118 10.40 -24.26 15.75
C TYR A 118 9.14 -23.80 15.04
N TRP A 119 9.21 -23.78 13.72
CA TRP A 119 8.08 -23.48 12.86
C TRP A 119 7.99 -24.46 11.71
N THR A 120 6.79 -24.65 11.20
CA THR A 120 6.51 -25.38 9.97
C THR A 120 5.90 -24.44 8.93
N LEU A 121 6.08 -24.76 7.65
CA LEU A 121 5.44 -24.01 6.57
C LEU A 121 3.91 -24.11 6.69
N GLY A 122 3.25 -22.97 6.90
CA GLY A 122 1.80 -22.88 6.85
C GLY A 122 1.30 -22.67 5.42
N SER A 123 1.75 -21.60 4.79
CA SER A 123 1.43 -21.29 3.39
C SER A 123 2.56 -20.51 2.73
N ALA A 124 2.77 -20.75 1.43
CA ALA A 124 3.57 -19.91 0.56
C ALA A 124 2.74 -19.59 -0.69
N THR A 125 2.35 -18.33 -0.83
CA THR A 125 1.56 -17.86 -1.98
C THR A 125 2.44 -16.94 -2.83
N PRO A 126 2.55 -17.16 -4.16
CA PRO A 126 3.23 -16.23 -5.04
C PRO A 126 2.71 -14.82 -4.78
N LYS A 127 3.62 -13.89 -4.49
CA LYS A 127 3.28 -12.47 -4.44
C LYS A 127 3.06 -12.06 -5.89
N THR A 128 1.79 -12.11 -6.33
CA THR A 128 1.44 -11.52 -7.62
C THR A 128 1.68 -10.03 -7.48
N ASN A 129 2.77 -9.53 -8.07
CA ASN A 129 3.02 -8.11 -8.25
C ASN A 129 1.98 -7.54 -9.22
N THR A 130 0.72 -7.51 -8.81
CA THR A 130 -0.29 -6.71 -9.48
C THR A 130 -0.15 -5.31 -8.91
N THR A 131 0.61 -4.48 -9.63
CA THR A 131 0.79 -3.07 -9.29
C THR A 131 -0.56 -2.42 -9.03
N PHE A 132 -0.66 -1.64 -7.95
CA PHE A 132 -1.83 -0.80 -7.72
C PHE A 132 -2.07 0.04 -8.98
N SER A 133 -3.25 -0.08 -9.55
CA SER A 133 -3.55 0.45 -10.88
C SER A 133 -4.87 1.20 -10.87
N LEU A 134 -4.93 2.22 -11.72
CA LEU A 134 -6.12 2.99 -12.04
C LEU A 134 -6.34 2.85 -13.56
N SER A 135 -7.60 2.80 -13.99
CA SER A 135 -7.97 2.72 -15.40
C SER A 135 -9.34 3.37 -15.63
N SER A 136 -9.64 3.64 -16.90
CA SER A 136 -10.94 4.08 -17.37
C SER A 136 -11.37 3.25 -18.57
N GLN A 137 -12.67 2.99 -18.69
CA GLN A 137 -13.27 2.45 -19.91
C GLN A 137 -13.50 3.54 -20.97
N ASN A 138 -13.46 4.82 -20.59
CA ASN A 138 -13.72 5.92 -21.51
C ASN A 138 -12.47 6.38 -22.27
N PHE A 139 -11.27 6.15 -21.73
CA PHE A 139 -10.01 6.48 -22.39
C PHE A 139 -8.87 5.60 -21.89
N THR A 140 -7.87 5.37 -22.74
CA THR A 140 -6.62 4.70 -22.36
C THR A 140 -5.66 5.68 -21.72
N SER A 141 -4.68 5.20 -20.93
CA SER A 141 -3.61 6.07 -20.41
C SER A 141 -2.87 6.77 -21.55
N SER A 142 -2.65 8.07 -21.41
CA SER A 142 -2.15 9.01 -22.42
C SER A 142 -3.00 9.10 -23.70
N GLY A 143 -4.23 8.56 -23.68
CA GLY A 143 -5.20 8.67 -24.75
C GLY A 143 -6.01 9.97 -24.69
N ILE A 144 -6.88 10.15 -25.68
CA ILE A 144 -7.78 11.31 -25.76
C ILE A 144 -8.97 11.09 -24.82
N ILE A 145 -9.27 12.08 -23.99
CA ILE A 145 -10.50 12.12 -23.19
C ILE A 145 -11.67 12.47 -24.14
N PRO A 146 -12.73 11.64 -24.21
CA PRO A 146 -13.88 11.92 -25.08
C PRO A 146 -14.57 13.24 -24.79
N LEU A 147 -15.09 13.90 -25.84
CA LEU A 147 -15.78 15.19 -25.78
C LEU A 147 -16.89 15.24 -24.72
N LEU A 148 -17.61 14.14 -24.48
CA LEU A 148 -18.70 14.11 -23.50
C LEU A 148 -18.24 14.48 -22.08
N HIS A 149 -16.96 14.25 -21.75
CA HIS A 149 -16.40 14.58 -20.44
C HIS A 149 -15.94 16.03 -20.33
N ALA A 150 -15.80 16.74 -21.45
CA ALA A 150 -15.38 18.14 -21.47
C ALA A 150 -16.49 19.08 -20.97
N CYS A 151 -16.12 20.32 -20.66
CA CYS A 151 -17.04 21.37 -20.25
C CYS A 151 -18.09 21.66 -21.33
N THR A 152 -19.21 22.28 -20.94
CA THR A 152 -20.32 22.55 -21.89
C THR A 152 -19.98 23.62 -22.92
N SER A 153 -19.07 24.56 -22.61
CA SER A 153 -18.63 25.60 -23.55
C SER A 153 -17.77 25.08 -24.71
N THR A 154 -17.14 23.90 -24.57
CA THR A 154 -16.45 23.19 -25.67
C THR A 154 -17.36 22.20 -26.39
N GLY A 155 -18.66 22.16 -26.05
CA GLY A 155 -19.63 21.21 -26.61
C GLY A 155 -19.69 19.86 -25.91
N GLY A 156 -19.01 19.71 -24.78
CA GLY A 156 -19.11 18.53 -23.91
C GLY A 156 -20.35 18.51 -23.04
N SER A 157 -20.47 17.48 -22.20
CA SER A 157 -21.60 17.29 -21.27
C SER A 157 -21.20 17.43 -19.79
N ASN A 158 -19.93 17.74 -19.51
CA ASN A 158 -19.36 17.86 -18.17
C ASN A 158 -19.61 16.63 -17.30
N ILE A 159 -19.52 15.43 -17.89
CA ILE A 159 -19.75 14.16 -17.22
C ILE A 159 -18.42 13.57 -16.74
N SER A 160 -18.33 13.20 -15.47
CA SER A 160 -17.14 12.50 -14.96
C SER A 160 -16.92 11.16 -15.67
N PRO A 161 -15.67 10.78 -15.99
CA PRO A 161 -15.39 9.50 -16.62
C PRO A 161 -15.57 8.33 -15.64
N GLN A 162 -15.87 7.15 -16.20
CA GLN A 162 -15.75 5.90 -15.47
C GLN A 162 -14.30 5.72 -15.02
N LEU A 163 -14.10 5.33 -13.77
CA LEU A 163 -12.78 5.04 -13.21
C LEU A 163 -12.85 3.74 -12.41
N SER A 164 -11.83 2.90 -12.50
CA SER A 164 -11.70 1.70 -11.69
C SER A 164 -10.27 1.51 -11.24
N TRP A 165 -10.08 1.06 -10.01
CA TRP A 165 -8.77 0.75 -9.46
C TRP A 165 -8.72 -0.66 -8.92
N ASN A 166 -7.55 -1.28 -9.06
CA ASN A 166 -7.33 -2.67 -8.70
C ASN A 166 -6.04 -2.83 -7.94
N ASN A 167 -6.02 -3.82 -7.05
CA ASN A 167 -4.86 -4.24 -6.27
C ASN A 167 -4.31 -3.13 -5.37
N PRO A 168 -5.16 -2.49 -4.54
CA PRO A 168 -4.66 -1.53 -3.56
C PRO A 168 -3.69 -2.23 -2.59
N PRO A 169 -2.67 -1.52 -2.06
CA PRO A 169 -1.77 -2.06 -1.05
C PRO A 169 -2.52 -2.64 0.15
N GLN A 170 -1.95 -3.68 0.76
CA GLN A 170 -2.47 -4.21 2.02
C GLN A 170 -2.48 -3.11 3.09
N GLY A 171 -3.52 -3.09 3.94
CA GLY A 171 -3.69 -2.05 4.96
C GLY A 171 -4.45 -0.81 4.48
N THR A 172 -4.92 -0.78 3.22
CA THR A 172 -5.76 0.31 2.71
C THR A 172 -7.09 0.37 3.46
N ALA A 173 -7.31 1.47 4.18
CA ALA A 173 -8.53 1.77 4.92
C ALA A 173 -9.50 2.67 4.13
N SER A 174 -8.98 3.56 3.29
CA SER A 174 -9.77 4.45 2.44
C SER A 174 -8.99 4.89 1.20
N PHE A 175 -9.66 5.60 0.29
CA PHE A 175 -9.04 6.23 -0.87
C PHE A 175 -9.38 7.72 -0.99
N ALA A 176 -8.54 8.42 -1.76
CA ALA A 176 -8.84 9.73 -2.32
C ALA A 176 -8.52 9.74 -3.82
N LEU A 177 -9.39 10.34 -4.62
CA LEU A 177 -9.21 10.53 -6.06
C LEU A 177 -9.05 12.02 -6.33
N ILE A 178 -8.01 12.40 -7.05
CA ILE A 178 -7.78 13.79 -7.48
C ILE A 178 -7.50 13.84 -8.97
N MET A 179 -8.17 14.79 -9.64
CA MET A 179 -7.89 15.19 -11.00
C MET A 179 -7.44 16.64 -11.01
N ASP A 180 -6.28 16.90 -11.60
CA ASP A 180 -5.82 18.27 -11.88
C ASP A 180 -5.14 18.38 -13.25
N ASP A 181 -4.96 19.63 -13.66
CA ASP A 181 -4.34 20.06 -14.90
C ASP A 181 -3.21 21.04 -14.56
N GLU A 182 -2.01 20.72 -15.05
CA GLU A 182 -0.77 21.47 -14.80
C GLU A 182 -0.28 22.22 -16.06
N ASP A 183 -1.03 22.17 -17.16
CA ASP A 183 -0.65 22.80 -18.42
C ASP A 183 -1.08 24.29 -18.44
N SER A 184 -0.19 25.15 -18.95
CA SER A 184 -0.42 26.59 -18.99
C SER A 184 -1.71 26.96 -19.74
N PRO A 185 -2.60 27.82 -19.19
CA PRO A 185 -2.32 28.78 -18.12
C PRO A 185 -2.55 28.26 -16.70
N CYS A 186 -2.93 26.99 -16.52
CA CYS A 186 -2.94 26.38 -15.21
C CYS A 186 -1.50 26.37 -14.66
N GLY A 187 -1.34 26.68 -13.37
CA GLY A 187 -0.03 26.59 -12.72
C GLY A 187 0.39 25.12 -12.53
N THR A 188 1.56 24.90 -11.97
CA THR A 188 2.03 23.55 -11.59
C THR A 188 1.92 23.32 -10.09
N GLY A 189 1.97 22.04 -9.67
CA GLY A 189 1.99 21.67 -8.26
C GLY A 189 0.77 22.19 -7.47
N ASP A 190 0.99 23.07 -6.49
CA ASP A 190 -0.08 23.62 -5.65
C ASP A 190 -0.97 24.64 -6.39
N ASN A 191 -0.47 25.17 -7.51
CA ASN A 191 -1.18 26.14 -8.36
C ASN A 191 -1.90 25.49 -9.55
N ALA A 192 -1.90 24.16 -9.65
CA ALA A 192 -2.62 23.42 -10.68
C ALA A 192 -4.14 23.69 -10.62
N CYS A 193 -4.78 23.64 -11.78
CA CYS A 193 -6.23 23.74 -11.88
C CYS A 193 -6.83 22.45 -11.31
N LYS A 194 -7.61 22.55 -10.22
CA LYS A 194 -8.31 21.42 -9.62
C LYS A 194 -9.54 21.10 -10.45
N HIS A 195 -9.61 19.91 -11.04
CA HIS A 195 -10.77 19.49 -11.83
C HIS A 195 -11.73 18.60 -11.04
N TRP A 196 -11.20 17.75 -10.15
CA TRP A 196 -12.04 16.91 -9.31
C TRP A 196 -11.29 16.45 -8.07
N GLY A 197 -11.96 16.42 -6.93
CA GLY A 197 -11.44 15.84 -5.70
C GLY A 197 -12.54 15.04 -5.03
N VAL A 198 -12.32 13.76 -4.80
CA VAL A 198 -13.22 12.86 -4.07
C VAL A 198 -12.44 12.24 -2.93
N PHE A 199 -12.94 12.37 -1.71
CA PHE A 199 -12.26 11.97 -0.49
C PHE A 199 -13.09 11.00 0.33
N ASN A 200 -12.42 10.36 1.29
CA ASN A 200 -13.02 9.43 2.24
C ASN A 200 -13.71 8.22 1.57
N ILE A 201 -13.22 7.81 0.39
CA ILE A 201 -13.77 6.68 -0.36
C ILE A 201 -13.51 5.40 0.45
N PRO A 202 -14.54 4.61 0.85
CA PRO A 202 -14.34 3.40 1.62
C PRO A 202 -13.51 2.37 0.85
N SER A 203 -12.70 1.57 1.57
CA SER A 203 -11.88 0.51 0.96
C SER A 203 -12.68 -0.55 0.19
N SER A 204 -13.99 -0.67 0.45
CA SER A 204 -14.92 -1.54 -0.28
C SER A 204 -15.32 -1.00 -1.66
N VAL A 205 -15.05 0.27 -1.96
CA VAL A 205 -15.31 0.87 -3.28
C VAL A 205 -14.04 0.75 -4.11
N ASN A 206 -14.19 0.22 -5.33
CA ASN A 206 -13.08 0.03 -6.27
C ASN A 206 -13.33 0.66 -7.66
N SER A 207 -14.46 1.34 -7.84
CA SER A 207 -14.79 2.00 -9.10
C SER A 207 -15.84 3.08 -8.92
N PHE A 208 -15.83 4.02 -9.87
CA PHE A 208 -16.93 4.91 -10.17
C PHE A 208 -17.44 4.68 -11.59
N GLN A 209 -18.76 4.68 -11.75
CA GLN A 209 -19.40 4.71 -13.06
C GLN A 209 -19.27 6.11 -13.66
N ALA A 210 -19.35 6.22 -15.00
CA ALA A 210 -19.43 7.52 -15.64
C ALA A 210 -20.67 8.27 -15.14
N ASN A 211 -20.52 9.56 -14.87
CA ASN A 211 -21.57 10.42 -14.30
C ASN A 211 -22.15 9.94 -12.95
N GLN A 212 -21.39 9.17 -12.17
CA GLN A 212 -21.89 8.72 -10.87
C GLN A 212 -22.11 9.89 -9.93
N ASP A 213 -23.29 9.95 -9.30
CA ASP A 213 -23.59 10.89 -8.23
C ASP A 213 -22.82 10.50 -6.97
N ILE A 214 -21.67 11.11 -6.76
CA ILE A 214 -20.80 10.87 -5.60
C ILE A 214 -21.49 11.26 -4.29
N ALA A 215 -22.30 12.31 -4.30
CA ALA A 215 -23.02 12.78 -3.12
C ALA A 215 -24.06 11.75 -2.63
N SER A 216 -24.52 10.85 -3.50
CA SER A 216 -25.40 9.73 -3.12
C SER A 216 -24.68 8.59 -2.38
N ILE A 217 -23.34 8.55 -2.40
CA ILE A 217 -22.55 7.49 -1.77
C ILE A 217 -22.17 7.92 -0.35
N SER A 218 -22.73 7.22 0.64
CA SER A 218 -22.51 7.53 2.05
C SER A 218 -21.03 7.52 2.43
N GLY A 219 -20.58 8.58 3.12
CA GLY A 219 -19.23 8.71 3.68
C GLY A 219 -18.23 9.40 2.76
N LEU A 220 -18.54 9.58 1.48
CA LEU A 220 -17.68 10.31 0.54
C LEU A 220 -17.94 11.81 0.64
N THR A 221 -16.92 12.59 0.33
CA THR A 221 -17.04 14.05 0.18
C THR A 221 -16.31 14.50 -1.06
N GLU A 222 -16.85 15.51 -1.74
CA GLU A 222 -16.19 16.12 -2.90
C GLU A 222 -15.57 17.48 -2.54
N GLY A 223 -14.44 17.79 -3.17
CA GLY A 223 -13.77 19.08 -3.09
C GLY A 223 -14.36 20.11 -4.06
N LYS A 224 -13.94 21.37 -3.89
CA LYS A 224 -14.20 22.42 -4.88
C LYS A 224 -13.23 22.30 -6.06
N ASN A 225 -13.75 22.42 -7.27
CA ASN A 225 -12.97 22.54 -8.50
C ASN A 225 -12.56 24.00 -8.77
N TRP A 226 -11.85 24.23 -9.88
CA TRP A 226 -11.29 25.53 -10.27
C TRP A 226 -12.37 26.59 -10.56
N GLU A 227 -13.60 26.19 -10.88
CA GLU A 227 -14.75 27.08 -11.03
C GLU A 227 -15.38 27.48 -9.69
N GLY A 228 -14.92 26.88 -8.58
CA GLY A 228 -15.46 27.09 -7.24
C GLY A 228 -16.67 26.22 -6.89
N ASN A 229 -17.12 25.38 -7.82
CA ASN A 229 -18.21 24.42 -7.65
C ASN A 229 -17.71 23.15 -6.95
N ILE A 230 -18.59 22.46 -6.21
CA ILE A 230 -18.27 21.14 -5.66
C ILE A 230 -18.42 20.09 -6.77
N GLY A 231 -17.46 19.17 -6.86
CA GLY A 231 -17.48 18.04 -7.80
C GLY A 231 -16.70 18.27 -9.09
N TYR A 232 -17.00 17.47 -10.10
CA TYR A 232 -16.25 17.40 -11.37
C TYR A 232 -16.42 18.66 -12.24
N ALA A 233 -15.31 19.25 -12.65
CA ALA A 233 -15.22 20.18 -13.78
C ALA A 233 -14.46 19.51 -14.92
N GLY A 234 -15.10 19.37 -16.07
CA GLY A 234 -14.54 18.76 -17.26
C GLY A 234 -13.42 19.58 -17.90
N PRO A 235 -12.61 18.98 -18.77
CA PRO A 235 -11.65 19.69 -19.60
C PRO A 235 -12.27 20.90 -20.31
N CYS A 236 -11.65 22.06 -20.15
CA CYS A 236 -12.05 23.31 -20.80
C CYS A 236 -10.85 24.15 -21.27
N PRO A 237 -9.83 23.55 -21.90
CA PRO A 237 -8.57 24.26 -22.16
C PRO A 237 -8.65 25.12 -23.43
N PRO A 238 -7.82 26.18 -23.55
CA PRO A 238 -7.72 26.99 -24.78
C PRO A 238 -6.94 26.29 -25.92
N ASN A 239 -6.15 25.28 -25.60
CA ASN A 239 -5.36 24.43 -26.50
C ASN A 239 -5.28 23.01 -25.92
N GLN A 240 -4.41 22.13 -26.42
CA GLN A 240 -4.29 20.79 -25.84
C GLN A 240 -3.71 20.84 -24.43
N HIS A 241 -4.42 20.21 -23.48
CA HIS A 241 -3.96 20.03 -22.09
C HIS A 241 -3.98 18.55 -21.68
N THR A 242 -3.26 18.25 -20.60
CA THR A 242 -3.12 16.94 -19.98
C THR A 242 -3.75 16.93 -18.60
N TYR A 243 -4.68 16.02 -18.39
CA TYR A 243 -5.39 15.85 -17.13
C TYR A 243 -4.91 14.58 -16.44
N LYS A 244 -4.43 14.71 -15.20
CA LYS A 244 -3.91 13.58 -14.42
C LYS A 244 -4.90 13.20 -13.33
N PHE A 245 -5.36 11.96 -13.36
CA PHE A 245 -6.21 11.35 -12.34
C PHE A 245 -5.35 10.46 -11.46
N THR A 246 -5.26 10.75 -10.17
CA THR A 246 -4.52 9.92 -9.21
C THR A 246 -5.47 9.42 -8.12
N ILE A 247 -5.49 8.12 -7.92
CA ILE A 247 -6.11 7.47 -6.76
C ILE A 247 -5.01 7.19 -5.73
N TYR A 248 -5.24 7.60 -4.50
CA TYR A 248 -4.35 7.38 -3.35
C TYR A 248 -4.98 6.34 -2.44
N ALA A 249 -4.22 5.31 -2.09
CA ALA A 249 -4.57 4.34 -1.06
C ALA A 249 -4.06 4.85 0.30
N LEU A 250 -4.95 4.92 1.28
CA LEU A 250 -4.71 5.56 2.57
C LEU A 250 -4.80 4.53 3.70
N GLY A 251 -3.79 4.53 4.57
CA GLY A 251 -3.74 3.67 5.75
C GLY A 251 -4.72 4.06 6.85
N SER A 252 -4.74 3.28 7.94
CA SER A 252 -5.56 3.57 9.11
C SER A 252 -5.19 4.90 9.79
N GLY A 253 -6.18 5.60 10.33
CA GLY A 253 -5.97 6.86 11.07
C GLY A 253 -5.97 8.12 10.22
N MET A 254 -6.19 8.00 8.89
CA MET A 254 -6.42 9.14 8.01
C MET A 254 -7.60 9.99 8.53
N PRO A 255 -7.42 11.30 8.77
CA PRO A 255 -8.51 12.17 9.19
C PRO A 255 -9.54 12.35 8.07
N THR A 256 -10.80 12.50 8.45
CA THR A 256 -11.89 12.80 7.51
C THR A 256 -11.68 14.17 6.88
N ILE A 257 -11.72 14.22 5.55
CA ILE A 257 -11.67 15.47 4.79
C ILE A 257 -13.09 16.02 4.65
N GLY A 258 -13.29 17.30 4.96
CA GLY A 258 -14.60 17.94 4.83
C GLY A 258 -15.00 18.22 3.38
N ALA A 259 -16.30 18.29 3.12
CA ALA A 259 -16.81 18.69 1.81
C ALA A 259 -16.35 20.10 1.41
N GLY A 260 -16.08 20.28 0.13
CA GLY A 260 -15.65 21.54 -0.48
C GLY A 260 -14.18 21.91 -0.27
N VAL A 261 -13.38 21.07 0.40
CA VAL A 261 -11.93 21.29 0.54
C VAL A 261 -11.27 21.12 -0.85
N PRO A 262 -10.67 22.17 -1.43
CA PRO A 262 -9.99 22.06 -2.73
C PRO A 262 -8.57 21.52 -2.55
N MET A 263 -8.17 20.53 -3.35
CA MET A 263 -6.80 20.01 -3.34
C MET A 263 -6.30 19.70 -4.75
N THR A 264 -5.07 20.10 -5.05
CA THR A 264 -4.28 19.48 -6.13
C THR A 264 -3.65 18.17 -5.66
N ARG A 265 -3.13 17.38 -6.59
CA ARG A 265 -2.35 16.19 -6.27
C ARG A 265 -1.14 16.51 -5.39
N SER A 266 -0.43 17.61 -5.68
CA SER A 266 0.71 18.10 -4.88
C SER A 266 0.29 18.45 -3.45
N GLN A 267 -0.77 19.23 -3.29
CA GLN A 267 -1.27 19.61 -1.96
C GLN A 267 -1.66 18.38 -1.14
N PHE A 268 -2.36 17.43 -1.76
CA PHE A 268 -2.79 16.21 -1.09
C PHE A 268 -1.61 15.32 -0.70
N SER A 269 -0.68 15.06 -1.63
CA SER A 269 0.49 14.21 -1.36
C SER A 269 1.37 14.79 -0.27
N ASN A 270 1.53 16.13 -0.23
CA ASN A 270 2.33 16.78 0.80
C ASN A 270 1.62 16.79 2.16
N THR A 271 0.32 17.08 2.18
CA THR A 271 -0.46 17.20 3.44
C THR A 271 -0.64 15.84 4.12
N TYR A 272 -0.81 14.76 3.33
CA TYR A 272 -1.16 13.44 3.84
C TYR A 272 -0.08 12.37 3.57
N ALA A 273 1.16 12.78 3.31
CA ALA A 273 2.27 11.89 2.96
C ALA A 273 2.38 10.66 3.89
N SER A 274 2.26 10.87 5.22
CA SER A 274 2.38 9.80 6.21
C SER A 274 1.22 8.80 6.23
N TYR A 275 0.11 9.10 5.54
CA TYR A 275 -1.05 8.21 5.44
C TYR A 275 -1.11 7.50 4.08
N ILE A 276 -0.37 7.98 3.08
CA ILE A 276 -0.38 7.40 1.73
C ILE A 276 0.50 6.15 1.73
N ILE A 277 -0.13 5.01 1.52
CA ILE A 277 0.54 3.70 1.43
C ILE A 277 0.65 3.19 -0.01
N GLY A 278 0.08 3.92 -0.96
CA GLY A 278 0.26 3.71 -2.39
C GLY A 278 -0.54 4.69 -3.22
N SER A 279 -0.20 4.77 -4.51
CA SER A 279 -0.95 5.59 -5.46
C SER A 279 -0.90 4.97 -6.85
N ALA A 280 -1.92 5.26 -7.66
CA ALA A 280 -1.95 4.91 -9.08
C ALA A 280 -2.46 6.10 -9.88
N THR A 281 -1.87 6.34 -11.04
CA THR A 281 -2.21 7.50 -11.89
C THR A 281 -2.51 7.05 -13.31
N ILE A 282 -3.55 7.62 -13.90
CA ILE A 282 -3.75 7.67 -15.35
C ILE A 282 -3.80 9.12 -15.79
N GLN A 283 -3.39 9.37 -17.03
CA GLN A 283 -3.53 10.68 -17.65
C GLN A 283 -4.25 10.57 -18.97
N GLY A 284 -4.96 11.62 -19.35
CA GLY A 284 -5.58 11.75 -20.67
C GLY A 284 -5.41 13.16 -21.19
N THR A 285 -5.44 13.34 -22.50
CA THR A 285 -5.34 14.66 -23.13
C THR A 285 -6.69 15.09 -23.68
N PHE A 286 -6.94 16.39 -23.70
CA PHE A 286 -8.10 16.95 -24.39
C PHE A 286 -7.66 18.18 -25.18
N THR A 287 -8.21 18.30 -26.39
CA THR A 287 -8.04 19.46 -27.27
C THR A 287 -9.44 19.98 -27.58
N PRO A 288 -9.68 21.31 -27.45
CA PRO A 288 -10.99 21.92 -27.72
C PRO A 288 -11.38 21.87 -29.20
#